data_AF-A0A7M7GL09-F1
#
_entry.id   AF-A0A7M7GL09-F1
#
_cell.length_a   1.000
_cell.length_b   1.000
_cell.length_c   1.000
_cell.angle_alpha   90.00
_cell.angle_beta   90.00
_cell.angle_gamma   90.00
#
_symmetry.space_group_name_H-M   'P 1'
#
loop_
_entity.id
_entity.type
_entity.pdbx_description
1 polymer ?
#
loop_
_entity_poly.entity_id
_entity_poly.type
_entity_poly.pdbx_seq_one_letter_code
_entity_poly.pdbx_strand_id
1 'polypeptide(L)' 'MAGYRVTAESIKTARQLYRYLMRTCEDLPEKPMQVHYKHYVRQGFHSHSDETDPERLKQIIDKAIEDSKWILEKYKK' A
#
# COMPACT_ATOMS: atom_id res chain seq x y z
N MET A 1 5.41 -8.75 21.85
CA MET A 1 5.72 -9.35 20.53
C MET A 1 6.27 -8.26 19.63
N ALA A 2 7.57 -8.26 19.35
CA ALA A 2 8.20 -7.27 18.46
C ALA A 2 7.55 -7.37 17.07
N GLY A 3 6.76 -6.36 16.69
CA GLY A 3 6.08 -6.34 15.41
C GLY A 3 7.10 -6.25 14.28
N TYR A 4 7.31 -7.36 13.57
CA TYR A 4 8.15 -7.40 12.38
C TYR A 4 7.68 -6.32 11.40
N ARG A 5 8.54 -5.33 11.13
CA ARG A 5 8.24 -4.27 10.16
C ARG A 5 8.19 -4.93 8.78
N VAL A 6 7.04 -4.82 8.11
CA VAL A 6 6.89 -5.28 6.73
C VAL A 6 7.62 -4.26 5.86
N THR A 7 8.77 -4.64 5.30
CA THR A 7 9.48 -3.86 4.28
C THR A 7 8.92 -4.18 2.90
N ALA A 8 8.99 -3.24 1.97
CA ALA A 8 8.45 -3.42 0.61
C ALA A 8 8.92 -4.72 -0.07
N GLU A 9 10.19 -5.06 0.11
CA GLU A 9 10.84 -6.26 -0.46
C GLU A 9 10.33 -7.59 0.10
N SER A 10 9.66 -7.56 1.26
CA SER A 10 9.13 -8.74 1.95
C SER A 10 7.65 -9.01 1.65
N ILE A 11 6.99 -8.13 0.90
CA ILE A 11 5.56 -8.20 0.61
C ILE A 11 5.31 -9.24 -0.47
N LYS A 12 4.63 -10.33 -0.10
CA LYS A 12 4.23 -11.40 -1.03
C LYS A 12 2.71 -11.65 -1.02
N THR A 13 1.98 -10.94 -0.17
CA THR A 13 0.55 -11.19 0.07
C THR A 13 -0.21 -9.88 0.15
N ALA A 14 -1.48 -9.90 -0.26
CA ALA A 14 -2.40 -8.77 -0.14
C ALA A 14 -2.48 -8.23 1.31
N ARG A 15 -2.46 -9.12 2.32
CA ARG A 15 -2.48 -8.72 3.73
C ARG A 15 -1.24 -7.94 4.15
N GLN A 16 -0.06 -8.34 3.68
CA GLN A 16 1.18 -7.60 3.95
C GLN A 16 1.15 -6.24 3.25
N LEU A 17 0.69 -6.20 1.98
CA LEU A 17 0.54 -4.98 1.22
C LEU A 17 -0.39 -3.99 1.93
N TYR A 18 -1.56 -4.43 2.38
CA TYR A 18 -2.52 -3.57 3.07
C TYR A 18 -1.90 -2.88 4.29
N ARG A 19 -1.22 -3.65 5.14
CA ARG A 19 -0.55 -3.10 6.33
C ARG A 19 0.57 -2.13 5.97
N TYR A 20 1.33 -2.44 4.93
CA TYR A 20 2.38 -1.55 4.42
C TYR A 20 1.78 -0.22 3.95
N LEU A 21 0.81 -0.25 3.03
CA LEU A 21 0.20 0.96 2.46
C LEU A 21 -0.50 1.82 3.53
N MET A 22 -1.19 1.20 4.49
CA MET A 22 -1.86 1.94 5.57
C MET A 22 -0.87 2.69 6.47
N ARG A 23 0.34 2.13 6.69
CA ARG A 23 1.43 2.79 7.41
C ARG A 23 2.08 3.86 6.55
N THR A 24 2.36 3.57 5.28
CA THR A 24 2.90 4.53 4.31
C THR A 24 2.04 5.79 4.21
N CYS A 25 0.71 5.66 4.26
CA CYS A 25 -0.19 6.82 4.29
C CYS A 25 0.01 7.72 5.51
N GLU A 26 0.57 7.23 6.62
CA GLU A 26 0.83 8.02 7.83
C GLU A 26 2.07 8.90 7.70
N ASP A 27 2.97 8.57 6.76
CA ASP A 27 4.17 9.35 6.44
C ASP A 27 3.87 10.60 5.59
N LEU A 28 2.63 10.74 5.10
CA LEU A 28 2.22 11.92 4.34
C LEU A 28 2.08 13.16 5.24
N PRO A 29 2.44 14.36 4.75
CA PRO A 29 2.60 15.55 5.60
C PRO A 29 1.29 16.08 6.18
N GLU A 30 0.17 15.93 5.48
CA GLU A 30 -1.09 16.57 5.86
C GLU A 30 -2.21 15.56 6.15
N LYS A 31 -2.95 15.76 7.24
CA LYS A 31 -4.05 14.86 7.65
C LYS A 31 -5.11 14.61 6.58
N PRO A 32 -5.59 15.62 5.82
CA PRO A 32 -6.53 15.37 4.73
C PRO A 32 -5.97 14.42 3.66
N MET A 33 -4.67 14.52 3.34
CA MET A 33 -4.01 13.61 2.41
C MET A 33 -3.92 12.19 2.98
N GLN A 34 -3.54 12.04 4.26
CA GLN A 34 -3.51 10.74 4.92
C GLN A 34 -4.87 10.04 4.83
N VAL A 35 -5.96 10.77 5.05
CA VAL A 35 -7.33 10.26 4.96
C VAL A 35 -7.67 9.88 3.52
N HIS A 36 -7.42 10.76 2.55
CA HIS A 36 -7.69 10.50 1.13
C HIS A 36 -7.00 9.21 0.64
N TYR A 37 -5.70 9.06 0.89
CA TYR A 37 -4.97 7.87 0.45
C TYR A 37 -5.37 6.61 1.23
N LYS A 38 -5.70 6.70 2.52
CA LYS A 38 -6.27 5.57 3.26
C LYS A 38 -7.61 5.12 2.69
N HIS A 39 -8.44 6.03 2.18
CA HIS A 39 -9.68 5.65 1.47
C HIS A 39 -9.37 4.99 0.12
N TYR A 40 -8.45 5.56 -0.65
CA TYR A 40 -8.03 5.00 -1.94
C TYR A 40 -7.48 3.58 -1.81
N VAL A 41 -6.64 3.32 -0.79
CA VAL A 41 -6.13 1.97 -0.48
C VAL A 41 -7.29 1.00 -0.20
N ARG A 42 -8.27 1.36 0.64
CA ARG A 42 -9.41 0.48 0.92
C ARG A 42 -10.24 0.20 -0.33
N GLN A 43 -10.47 1.22 -1.16
CA GLN A 43 -11.20 1.07 -2.42
C GLN A 43 -10.47 0.11 -3.37
N GLY A 44 -9.17 0.26 -3.55
CA GLY A 44 -8.37 -0.64 -4.40
C GLY A 44 -8.45 -2.10 -3.94
N PHE A 45 -8.42 -2.36 -2.63
CA PHE A 45 -8.60 -3.72 -2.11
C PHE A 45 -10.00 -4.28 -2.36
N HIS A 46 -11.04 -3.44 -2.30
CA HIS A 46 -12.39 -3.87 -2.62
C HIS A 46 -12.54 -4.18 -4.11
N SER A 47 -11.96 -3.37 -5.00
CA SER A 47 -12.01 -3.58 -6.45
C SER A 47 -11.27 -4.82 -6.94
N HIS A 48 -10.36 -5.38 -6.13
CA HIS A 48 -9.57 -6.57 -6.46
C HIS A 48 -9.86 -7.76 -5.52
N SER A 49 -11.00 -7.78 -4.82
CA SER A 49 -11.31 -8.83 -3.84
C SER A 49 -11.40 -10.23 -4.43
N ASP A 50 -11.82 -10.31 -5.69
CA ASP A 50 -12.10 -11.58 -6.39
C ASP A 50 -10.91 -12.02 -7.25
N GLU A 51 -9.81 -11.26 -7.24
CA GLU A 51 -8.59 -11.62 -7.97
C GLU A 51 -7.89 -12.79 -7.27
N THR A 52 -7.67 -13.85 -8.04
CA THR A 52 -7.07 -15.11 -7.55
C THR A 52 -5.88 -15.55 -8.38
N ASP A 53 -5.62 -14.93 -9.54
CA ASP A 53 -4.46 -15.25 -10.37
C ASP A 53 -3.18 -14.77 -9.68
N PRO A 54 -2.22 -15.68 -9.37
CA PRO A 54 -1.01 -15.32 -8.66
C PRO A 54 -0.13 -14.31 -9.41
N GLU A 55 -0.09 -14.37 -10.74
CA GLU A 55 0.70 -13.42 -11.53
C GLU A 55 0.07 -12.03 -11.52
N ARG A 56 -1.25 -11.95 -11.70
CA ARG A 56 -1.99 -10.69 -11.59
C ARG A 56 -1.88 -10.07 -10.19
N LEU A 57 -2.00 -10.87 -9.13
CA LEU A 57 -1.79 -10.41 -7.75
C LEU A 57 -0.39 -9.84 -7.54
N LYS A 58 0.64 -10.52 -8.07
CA LYS A 58 2.03 -10.03 -8.02
C LYS A 58 2.16 -8.68 -8.72
N GLN A 59 1.61 -8.53 -9.92
CA GLN A 59 1.62 -7.26 -10.66
C GLN A 59 0.91 -6.12 -9.89
N ILE A 60 -0.24 -6.41 -9.27
CA ILE A 60 -0.97 -5.43 -8.45
C ILE A 60 -0.13 -5.01 -7.24
N ILE A 61 0.50 -5.97 -6.55
CA ILE A 61 1.37 -5.71 -5.40
C ILE A 61 2.56 -4.83 -5.82
N ASP A 62 3.29 -5.24 -6.86
CA ASP A 62 4.47 -4.53 -7.35
C ASP A 62 4.12 -3.09 -7.75
N LYS A 63 3.00 -2.93 -8.47
CA LYS A 63 2.52 -1.60 -8.89
C LYS A 63 2.10 -0.72 -7.72
N ALA A 64 1.34 -1.26 -6.77
CA ALA A 64 0.91 -0.50 -5.60
C ALA A 64 2.10 -0.05 -4.72
N ILE A 65 3.16 -0.86 -4.63
CA ILE A 65 4.40 -0.48 -3.95
C ILE A 65 5.09 0.68 -4.69
N GLU A 66 5.26 0.55 -6.01
CA GLU A 66 5.86 1.60 -6.85
C GLU A 66 5.10 2.93 -6.71
N ASP A 67 3.78 2.90 -6.87
CA ASP A 67 2.94 4.09 -6.78
C ASP A 67 3.03 4.73 -5.39
N SER A 68 3.07 3.93 -4.33
CA SER A 68 3.22 4.46 -2.96
C SER A 68 4.56 5.16 -2.75
N LYS A 69 5.66 4.64 -3.32
CA LYS A 69 6.98 5.29 -3.27
C LYS A 69 6.94 6.61 -4.02
N TRP A 70 6.39 6.61 -5.23
CA TRP A 70 6.28 7.83 -6.03
C TRP A 70 5.44 8.92 -5.34
N ILE A 71 4.31 8.56 -4.71
CA ILE A 71 3.48 9.48 -3.94
C ILE A 71 4.28 10.06 -2.76
N LEU A 72 4.99 9.23 -2.00
CA LEU A 72 5.82 9.72 -0.90
C LEU A 72 6.87 10.71 -1.39
N GLU A 73 7.64 10.36 -2.44
CA GLU A 73 8.64 11.28 -2.99
C GLU A 73 8.02 12.60 -3.48
N LYS A 74 6.86 12.54 -4.12
CA LYS A 74 6.13 13.73 -4.60
C LYS A 74 5.80 14.71 -3.47
N TYR A 75 5.52 14.21 -2.27
CA TYR A 75 5.10 15.02 -1.12
C TYR A 75 6.16 15.12 -0.02
N LYS A 76 7.37 14.58 -0.25
CA LYS A 76 8.54 14.92 0.56
C LYS A 76 8.87 16.38 0.32
N LYS A 77 8.62 17.20 1.34
CA LYS A 77 9.12 18.57 1.42
C LYS A 77 10.59 18.56 1.79
#